data_AF-A8NT61-F1
#
_entry.id   AF-A8NT61-F1
#
_cell.length_a   1.000
_cell.length_b   1.000
_cell.length_c   1.000
_cell.angle_alpha   90.00
_cell.angle_beta   90.00
_cell.angle_gamma   90.00
#
_symmetry.space_group_name_H-M   'P 1'
#
loop_
_entity.id
_entity.type
_entity.pdbx_description
1 polymer ?
#
loop_
_entity_poly.entity_id
_entity_poly.type
_entity_poly.pdbx_seq_one_letter_code
_entity_poly.pdbx_strand_id
1 'polypeptide(L)'
;MADDMPDSLLQMIQSMGGMDVRNTVVPYGGRPKYVKLAPGDTGKYLPPIFFEDPRKHKPEPGPLGEIHTWGLYPYEYEGIDDDGDDRPEDNFPCFDGTAAMMRTMSTQHLYFGKPGPEQQWVKVLVERKKEQLKDLDLSGLDKQDVVIKIEMRVRNLHCYHFTDYRDGSLFGPEKSDSIDMVHIAQVGYKYLPDSKYMLAHLFAKEGDKIGYLYDFGDKWFHVLTIERILPLTDSHGSIEILDGKGACPGENMQGTYRYDDFLKDYYYKDNATEKLKKKREILKSPNYTGFAGKASTPPSLFDPAHFDIEAARARLAEALSSTNSVRSGSKKFNMPFPFGVPLSADKPLDPSRPGPSSGLYRNLGKNAHKTQVVKTFEPGYAGYWEELESNVKDKRRETLCAHCGKPGDEALKQCGGCRQVLYCSPEHQKFHWRAMHKNQCSRRYLKKDD
;
A
#
# COMPACT_ATOMS: atom_id res chain seq x y z
N MET A 1 -17.19 -34.28 -2.97
CA MET A 1 -17.30 -32.98 -3.68
C MET A 1 -15.99 -32.51 -4.31
N ALA A 2 -14.82 -33.12 -4.01
CA ALA A 2 -13.59 -32.89 -4.77
C ALA A 2 -13.53 -33.70 -6.08
N ASP A 3 -14.12 -34.90 -6.07
CA ASP A 3 -14.11 -35.82 -7.21
C ASP A 3 -15.12 -35.49 -8.33
N ASP A 4 -15.97 -34.47 -8.12
CA ASP A 4 -17.00 -34.02 -9.07
C ASP A 4 -16.76 -32.56 -9.53
N MET A 5 -15.49 -32.12 -9.61
CA MET A 5 -15.21 -30.84 -10.26
C MET A 5 -15.33 -31.00 -11.78
N PRO A 6 -16.14 -30.20 -12.47
CA PRO A 6 -16.25 -30.26 -13.92
C PRO A 6 -14.89 -29.94 -14.57
N ASP A 7 -14.50 -30.71 -15.59
CA ASP A 7 -13.21 -30.58 -16.27
C ASP A 7 -12.91 -29.15 -16.77
N SER A 8 -13.96 -28.35 -17.02
CA SER A 8 -13.84 -26.93 -17.40
C SER A 8 -13.26 -26.04 -16.30
N LEU A 9 -13.58 -26.30 -15.03
CA LEU A 9 -13.02 -25.58 -13.89
C LEU A 9 -11.56 -25.98 -13.66
N LEU A 10 -11.22 -27.23 -14.00
CA LEU A 10 -9.88 -27.78 -13.83
C LEU A 10 -8.92 -27.31 -14.93
N GLN A 11 -9.41 -27.18 -16.16
CA GLN A 11 -8.72 -26.46 -17.24
C GLN A 11 -8.50 -24.99 -16.88
N MET A 12 -9.49 -24.33 -16.26
CA MET A 12 -9.34 -22.96 -15.79
C MET A 12 -8.22 -22.84 -14.73
N ILE A 13 -8.17 -23.74 -13.76
CA ILE A 13 -7.13 -23.80 -12.71
C ILE A 13 -5.73 -24.00 -13.31
N GLN A 14 -5.58 -24.94 -14.23
CA GLN A 14 -4.31 -25.22 -14.91
C GLN A 14 -3.89 -24.04 -15.80
N SER A 15 -4.84 -23.34 -16.43
CA SER A 15 -4.56 -22.15 -17.24
C SER A 15 -4.15 -20.91 -16.43
N MET A 16 -4.33 -20.93 -15.10
CA MET A 16 -3.95 -19.85 -14.18
C MET A 16 -2.65 -20.14 -13.41
N GLY A 17 -1.83 -21.11 -13.84
CA GLY A 17 -0.58 -21.49 -13.16
C GLY A 17 -0.78 -22.19 -11.81
N GLY A 18 -1.99 -22.65 -11.49
CA GLY A 18 -2.25 -23.38 -10.24
C GLY A 18 -1.70 -24.81 -10.29
N MET A 19 -1.07 -25.28 -9.20
CA MET A 19 -0.74 -26.70 -9.01
C MET A 19 -1.99 -27.59 -9.13
N ASP A 20 -1.84 -28.87 -9.49
CA ASP A 20 -2.96 -29.81 -9.54
C ASP A 20 -3.59 -30.01 -8.15
N VAL A 21 -4.65 -29.23 -7.91
CA VAL A 21 -5.42 -29.15 -6.66
C VAL A 21 -6.09 -30.46 -6.25
N ARG A 22 -6.11 -31.48 -7.11
CA ARG A 22 -6.68 -32.81 -6.80
C ARG A 22 -5.87 -33.58 -5.76
N ASN A 23 -4.57 -33.30 -5.63
CA ASN A 23 -3.66 -34.00 -4.71
C ASN A 23 -3.33 -33.24 -3.42
N THR A 24 -4.16 -32.27 -3.00
CA THR A 24 -3.95 -31.60 -1.71
C THR A 24 -4.19 -32.57 -0.55
N VAL A 25 -3.10 -33.21 -0.10
CA VAL A 25 -3.09 -34.06 1.09
C VAL A 25 -3.31 -33.16 2.30
N VAL A 26 -4.45 -33.33 2.97
CA VAL A 26 -4.73 -32.58 4.20
C VAL A 26 -3.81 -33.13 5.31
N PRO A 27 -2.87 -32.31 5.84
CA PRO A 27 -1.91 -32.78 6.83
C PRO A 27 -2.60 -33.25 8.12
N TYR A 28 -1.93 -34.15 8.84
CA TYR A 28 -2.30 -34.57 10.20
C TYR A 28 -3.76 -35.06 10.33
N GLY A 29 -4.31 -35.69 9.28
CA GLY A 29 -5.67 -36.22 9.28
C GLY A 29 -6.76 -35.14 9.37
N GLY A 30 -6.46 -33.91 8.94
CA GLY A 30 -7.45 -32.81 8.94
C GLY A 30 -7.67 -32.13 10.28
N ARG A 31 -6.78 -32.34 11.26
CA ARG A 31 -6.91 -31.77 12.61
C ARG A 31 -5.75 -30.84 12.93
N PRO A 32 -5.94 -29.51 12.77
CA PRO A 32 -4.93 -28.54 13.18
C PRO A 32 -4.61 -28.58 14.67
N LYS A 33 -3.35 -28.30 15.04
CA LYS A 33 -2.88 -28.28 16.44
C LYS A 33 -3.41 -27.10 17.25
N TYR A 34 -3.74 -25.99 16.60
CA TYR A 34 -4.11 -24.74 17.28
C TYR A 34 -5.41 -24.13 16.77
N VAL A 35 -5.56 -23.97 15.45
CA VAL A 35 -6.72 -23.29 14.86
C VAL A 35 -7.97 -24.16 14.96
N LYS A 36 -9.13 -23.51 15.12
CA LYS A 36 -10.43 -24.18 15.14
C LYS A 36 -11.10 -24.02 13.79
N LEU A 37 -11.29 -25.15 13.11
CA LEU A 37 -12.07 -25.21 11.88
C LEU A 37 -13.58 -25.12 12.21
N ALA A 38 -14.33 -24.38 11.41
CA ALA A 38 -15.78 -24.32 11.52
C ALA A 38 -16.41 -25.67 11.13
N PRO A 39 -17.62 -26.00 11.64
CA PRO A 39 -18.34 -27.19 11.17
C PRO A 39 -18.48 -27.18 9.64
N GLY A 40 -18.11 -28.28 8.99
CA GLY A 40 -18.11 -28.42 7.53
C GLY A 40 -16.80 -28.02 6.84
N ASP A 41 -15.87 -27.40 7.55
CA ASP A 41 -14.53 -27.12 7.02
C ASP A 41 -13.61 -28.33 7.25
N THR A 42 -13.16 -28.94 6.16
CA THR A 42 -12.29 -30.12 6.16
C THR A 42 -10.80 -29.79 6.19
N GLY A 43 -10.44 -28.49 6.15
CA GLY A 43 -9.06 -28.05 6.00
C GLY A 43 -8.52 -28.18 4.57
N LYS A 44 -9.37 -28.52 3.58
CA LYS A 44 -8.95 -28.56 2.18
C LYS A 44 -8.45 -27.18 1.73
N TYR A 45 -7.35 -27.18 0.95
CA TYR A 45 -6.66 -25.99 0.45
C TYR A 45 -6.08 -25.06 1.53
N LEU A 46 -6.08 -25.48 2.79
CA LEU A 46 -5.43 -24.72 3.85
C LEU A 46 -3.92 -25.06 3.82
N PRO A 47 -3.02 -24.07 3.76
CA PRO A 47 -1.59 -24.33 3.77
C PRO A 47 -1.14 -25.16 5.00
N PRO A 48 -0.20 -26.11 4.84
CA PRO A 48 0.21 -27.02 5.91
C PRO A 48 0.62 -26.35 7.22
N ILE A 49 1.25 -25.18 7.14
CA ILE A 49 1.66 -24.37 8.31
C ILE A 49 0.50 -24.06 9.28
N PHE A 50 -0.73 -23.90 8.76
CA PHE A 50 -1.89 -23.62 9.59
C PHE A 50 -2.40 -24.84 10.37
N PHE A 51 -1.89 -26.04 10.07
CA PHE A 51 -2.11 -27.23 10.89
C PHE A 51 -1.13 -27.31 12.08
N GLU A 52 -0.11 -26.46 12.10
CA GLU A 52 0.91 -26.44 13.14
C GLU A 52 0.54 -25.53 14.32
N ASP A 53 1.41 -25.50 15.33
CA ASP A 53 1.25 -24.63 16.49
C ASP A 53 1.99 -23.29 16.27
N PRO A 54 1.30 -22.16 16.07
CA PRO A 54 1.92 -20.87 15.80
C PRO A 54 2.86 -20.41 16.93
N ARG A 55 2.67 -20.90 18.15
CA ARG A 55 3.51 -20.55 19.30
C ARG A 55 4.93 -21.08 19.15
N LYS A 56 5.09 -22.17 18.41
CA LYS A 56 6.38 -22.83 18.13
C LYS A 56 6.95 -22.47 16.76
N HIS A 57 6.18 -21.75 15.94
CA HIS A 57 6.60 -21.32 14.61
C HIS A 57 7.83 -20.43 14.67
N LYS A 58 8.82 -20.81 13.87
CA LYS A 58 10.03 -20.03 13.59
C LYS A 58 10.12 -19.88 12.08
N PRO A 59 10.02 -18.66 11.55
CA PRO A 59 10.13 -18.44 10.12
C PRO A 59 11.56 -18.74 9.63
N GLU A 60 11.66 -19.29 8.43
CA GLU A 60 12.93 -19.55 7.77
C GLU A 60 13.22 -18.42 6.76
N PRO A 61 14.46 -17.91 6.69
CA PRO A 61 14.82 -16.87 5.74
C PRO A 61 14.91 -17.42 4.32
N GLY A 62 14.61 -16.55 3.35
CA GLY A 62 14.82 -16.82 1.94
C GLY A 62 16.31 -16.76 1.54
N PRO A 63 16.60 -16.90 0.24
CA PRO A 63 17.96 -16.88 -0.33
C PRO A 63 18.82 -15.69 0.12
N LEU A 64 18.23 -14.50 0.27
CA LEU A 64 18.95 -13.28 0.66
C LEU A 64 19.02 -13.07 2.18
N GLY A 65 18.61 -14.06 2.98
CA GLY A 65 18.56 -13.93 4.44
C GLY A 65 17.36 -13.13 4.95
N GLU A 66 16.44 -12.75 4.07
CA GLU A 66 15.27 -11.92 4.38
C GLU A 66 14.03 -12.81 4.60
N ILE A 67 13.26 -12.53 5.64
CA ILE A 67 12.01 -13.25 5.94
C ILE A 67 10.83 -12.40 5.49
N HIS A 68 9.91 -13.00 4.73
CA HIS A 68 8.71 -12.36 4.23
C HIS A 68 7.44 -12.95 4.86
N THR A 69 6.37 -12.16 4.91
CA THR A 69 4.99 -12.61 5.22
C THR A 69 4.88 -13.56 6.44
N TRP A 70 5.56 -13.24 7.55
CA TRP A 70 5.64 -14.05 8.77
C TRP A 70 6.25 -15.47 8.60
N GLY A 71 6.87 -15.75 7.45
CA GLY A 71 7.29 -17.09 7.04
C GLY A 71 6.11 -18.03 6.85
N LEU A 72 4.98 -17.52 6.32
CA LEU A 72 3.76 -18.32 6.08
C LEU A 72 3.85 -19.23 4.87
N TYR A 73 4.69 -18.86 3.91
CA TYR A 73 4.75 -19.47 2.60
C TYR A 73 6.17 -19.98 2.35
N PRO A 74 6.32 -21.12 1.67
CA PRO A 74 7.63 -21.64 1.32
C PRO A 74 8.32 -20.74 0.29
N TYR A 75 9.64 -20.83 0.23
CA TYR A 75 10.41 -20.37 -0.92
C TYR A 75 10.55 -21.55 -1.87
N GLU A 76 10.01 -21.43 -3.08
CA GLU A 76 10.22 -22.44 -4.12
C GLU A 76 11.35 -21.97 -5.02
N TYR A 77 12.35 -22.83 -5.20
CA TYR A 77 13.55 -22.59 -5.99
C TYR A 77 13.38 -23.17 -7.41
N GLU A 78 12.16 -23.14 -7.95
CA GLU A 78 11.98 -23.45 -9.36
C GLU A 78 12.46 -22.23 -10.13
N GLY A 79 13.68 -22.32 -10.65
CA GLY A 79 14.30 -21.29 -11.49
C GLY A 79 13.61 -21.18 -12.85
N ILE A 80 12.30 -21.35 -12.94
CA ILE A 80 11.51 -21.31 -14.16
C ILE A 80 10.19 -20.64 -13.78
N ASP A 81 9.87 -19.50 -14.38
CA ASP A 81 8.55 -18.89 -14.23
C ASP A 81 7.46 -19.64 -15.02
N ASP A 82 6.20 -19.22 -14.86
CA ASP A 82 5.06 -19.79 -15.61
C ASP A 82 5.24 -19.72 -17.14
N ASP A 83 6.16 -18.87 -17.62
CA ASP A 83 6.49 -18.64 -19.02
C ASP A 83 7.72 -19.45 -19.50
N GLY A 84 8.43 -20.14 -18.59
CA GLY A 84 9.56 -21.00 -18.91
C GLY A 84 10.96 -20.37 -18.77
N ASP A 85 11.07 -19.16 -18.21
CA ASP A 85 12.31 -18.38 -18.15
C ASP A 85 13.06 -18.52 -16.82
N ASP A 86 14.40 -18.57 -16.89
CA ASP A 86 15.32 -18.58 -15.75
C ASP A 86 15.15 -17.30 -14.90
N ARG A 87 14.48 -17.42 -13.75
CA ARG A 87 14.45 -16.33 -12.76
C ARG A 87 15.62 -16.45 -11.79
N PRO A 88 16.50 -15.43 -11.68
CA PRO A 88 17.57 -15.44 -10.70
C PRO A 88 16.99 -15.38 -9.29
N GLU A 89 17.42 -16.31 -8.41
CA GLU A 89 17.17 -16.38 -6.96
C GLU A 89 15.99 -15.52 -6.46
N ASP A 90 14.76 -15.92 -6.81
CA ASP A 90 13.57 -15.21 -6.35
C ASP A 90 13.52 -15.25 -4.83
N ASN A 91 13.83 -14.12 -4.19
CA ASN A 91 13.80 -13.98 -2.73
C ASN A 91 12.37 -13.75 -2.20
N PHE A 92 11.36 -14.15 -2.97
CA PHE A 92 9.97 -13.97 -2.62
C PHE A 92 9.31 -15.32 -2.34
N PRO A 93 8.43 -15.38 -1.33
CA PRO A 93 7.70 -16.61 -1.03
C PRO A 93 6.77 -17.01 -2.18
N CYS A 94 6.68 -18.31 -2.45
CA CYS A 94 5.71 -18.88 -3.38
C CYS A 94 4.33 -18.94 -2.71
N PHE A 95 3.39 -18.18 -3.25
CA PHE A 95 2.00 -18.17 -2.82
C PHE A 95 1.12 -18.89 -3.84
N ASP A 96 0.53 -20.02 -3.44
CA ASP A 96 -0.46 -20.72 -4.27
C ASP A 96 -1.79 -19.95 -4.30
N GLY A 97 -1.90 -19.04 -5.27
CA GLY A 97 -3.08 -18.23 -5.50
C GLY A 97 -4.33 -19.04 -5.82
N THR A 98 -4.16 -20.18 -6.48
CA THR A 98 -5.29 -21.02 -6.88
C THR A 98 -5.85 -21.79 -5.68
N ALA A 99 -5.01 -22.41 -4.85
CA ALA A 99 -5.46 -23.02 -3.61
C ALA A 99 -6.10 -21.99 -2.68
N ALA A 100 -5.52 -20.79 -2.55
CA ALA A 100 -6.09 -19.74 -1.70
C ALA A 100 -7.44 -19.22 -2.21
N MET A 101 -7.62 -19.09 -3.53
CA MET A 101 -8.92 -18.76 -4.14
C MET A 101 -9.95 -19.85 -3.85
N MET A 102 -9.59 -21.12 -4.07
CA MET A 102 -10.47 -22.27 -3.81
C MET A 102 -10.83 -22.41 -2.34
N ARG A 103 -9.87 -22.16 -1.44
CA ARG A 103 -10.07 -22.08 0.01
C ARG A 103 -11.11 -21.03 0.36
N THR A 104 -10.97 -19.82 -0.21
CA THR A 104 -11.89 -18.72 0.02
C THR A 104 -13.29 -19.05 -0.51
N MET A 105 -13.40 -19.51 -1.75
CA MET A 105 -14.69 -19.87 -2.36
C MET A 105 -15.44 -20.94 -1.55
N SER A 106 -14.72 -21.98 -1.10
CA SER A 106 -15.32 -23.12 -0.39
C SER A 106 -15.66 -22.84 1.07
N THR A 107 -14.90 -21.98 1.76
CA THR A 107 -15.04 -21.85 3.23
C THR A 107 -15.44 -20.48 3.74
N GLN A 108 -15.36 -19.40 2.95
CA GLN A 108 -15.60 -18.03 3.45
C GLN A 108 -16.93 -17.86 4.19
N HIS A 109 -18.01 -18.49 3.68
CA HIS A 109 -19.35 -18.41 4.26
C HIS A 109 -19.44 -19.10 5.62
N LEU A 110 -18.61 -20.10 5.89
CA LEU A 110 -18.53 -20.80 7.18
C LEU A 110 -17.96 -19.90 8.28
N TYR A 111 -17.25 -18.82 7.91
CA TYR A 111 -16.57 -17.91 8.83
C TYR A 111 -17.16 -16.50 8.86
N PHE A 112 -18.34 -16.26 8.30
CA PHE A 112 -18.99 -14.95 8.41
C PHE A 112 -19.16 -14.51 9.88
N GLY A 113 -18.64 -13.33 10.20
CA GLY A 113 -18.67 -12.75 11.55
C GLY A 113 -17.69 -13.38 12.57
N LYS A 114 -16.81 -14.29 12.15
CA LYS A 114 -15.83 -14.96 13.03
C LYS A 114 -14.47 -15.09 12.34
N PRO A 115 -13.35 -15.23 13.08
CA PRO A 115 -12.05 -15.34 12.45
C PRO A 115 -11.84 -16.71 11.78
N GLY A 116 -11.38 -16.70 10.53
CA GLY A 116 -10.90 -17.90 9.82
C GLY A 116 -9.65 -18.51 10.48
N PRO A 117 -9.28 -19.75 10.14
CA PRO A 117 -8.11 -20.41 10.73
C PRO A 117 -6.81 -19.62 10.49
N GLU A 118 -6.63 -19.04 9.31
CA GLU A 118 -5.47 -18.22 8.96
C GLU A 118 -5.38 -16.99 9.86
N GLN A 119 -6.51 -16.31 10.08
CA GLN A 119 -6.61 -15.17 11.00
C GLN A 119 -6.38 -15.56 12.46
N GLN A 120 -6.89 -16.72 12.91
CA GLN A 120 -6.66 -17.24 14.25
C GLN A 120 -5.17 -17.51 14.49
N TRP A 121 -4.48 -18.07 13.48
CA TRP A 121 -3.08 -18.43 13.54
C TRP A 121 -2.17 -17.19 13.53
N VAL A 122 -2.33 -16.30 12.54
CA VAL A 122 -1.50 -15.08 12.42
C VAL A 122 -1.73 -14.12 13.60
N LYS A 123 -2.92 -14.13 14.21
CA LYS A 123 -3.15 -13.36 15.45
C LYS A 123 -2.14 -13.70 16.54
N VAL A 124 -1.73 -14.96 16.68
CA VAL A 124 -0.72 -15.36 17.68
C VAL A 124 0.63 -14.71 17.39
N LEU A 125 1.04 -14.67 16.13
CA LEU A 125 2.29 -14.03 15.73
C LEU A 125 2.27 -12.52 15.96
N VAL A 126 1.15 -11.87 15.63
CA VAL A 126 0.93 -10.45 15.89
C VAL A 126 1.00 -10.13 17.38
N GLU A 127 0.33 -10.90 18.24
CA GLU A 127 0.39 -10.66 19.69
C GLU A 127 1.79 -10.95 20.26
N ARG A 128 2.50 -11.97 19.75
CA ARG A 128 3.89 -12.24 20.12
C ARG A 128 4.81 -11.07 19.75
N LYS A 129 4.71 -10.55 18.52
CA LYS A 129 5.52 -9.40 18.07
C LYS A 129 5.16 -8.14 18.85
N LYS A 130 3.88 -7.90 19.16
CA LYS A 130 3.47 -6.77 20.01
C LYS A 130 4.16 -6.81 21.37
N GLU A 131 4.27 -7.98 21.99
CA GLU A 131 4.95 -8.11 23.28
C GLU A 131 6.45 -7.83 23.13
N GLN A 132 7.10 -8.38 22.12
CA GLN A 132 8.51 -8.12 21.82
C GLN A 132 8.81 -6.63 21.61
N LEU A 133 7.89 -5.90 20.96
CA LEU A 133 8.06 -4.47 20.67
C LEU A 133 7.78 -3.56 21.87
N LYS A 134 7.07 -4.02 22.92
CA LYS A 134 6.85 -3.20 24.12
C LYS A 134 8.13 -2.96 24.91
N ASP A 135 8.98 -3.98 24.94
CA ASP A 135 10.23 -3.98 25.71
C ASP A 135 11.46 -3.68 24.83
N LEU A 136 11.24 -3.32 23.56
CA LEU A 136 12.33 -3.02 22.64
C LEU A 136 12.97 -1.68 22.98
N ASP A 137 14.22 -1.72 23.43
CA ASP A 137 15.05 -0.53 23.56
C ASP A 137 15.53 -0.08 22.18
N LEU A 138 15.05 1.08 21.74
CA LEU A 138 15.44 1.68 20.46
C LEU A 138 16.83 2.31 20.51
N SER A 139 17.52 2.34 21.66
CA SER A 139 18.89 2.86 21.79
C SER A 139 19.06 4.29 21.22
N GLY A 140 17.99 5.10 21.26
CA GLY A 140 17.96 6.45 20.71
C GLY A 140 17.84 6.54 19.18
N LEU A 141 17.60 5.43 18.47
CA LEU A 141 17.34 5.42 17.02
C LEU A 141 16.07 6.19 16.64
N ASP A 142 15.10 6.29 17.56
CA ASP A 142 13.88 7.09 17.43
C ASP A 142 14.13 8.59 17.31
N LYS A 143 15.36 9.04 17.59
CA LYS A 143 15.77 10.46 17.59
C LYS A 143 16.80 10.79 16.52
N GLN A 144 17.28 9.80 15.78
CA GLN A 144 18.35 9.96 14.81
C GLN A 144 17.78 10.14 13.40
N ASP A 145 18.48 10.93 12.59
CA ASP A 145 18.14 11.08 11.19
C ASP A 145 18.66 9.86 10.41
N VAL A 146 17.83 9.38 9.49
CA VAL A 146 18.11 8.19 8.68
C VAL A 146 17.96 8.53 7.22
N VAL A 147 18.93 8.11 6.42
CA VAL A 147 18.83 8.17 4.96
C VAL A 147 18.18 6.88 4.46
N ILE A 148 17.01 7.01 3.82
CA ILE A 148 16.25 5.91 3.24
C ILE A 148 15.82 6.23 1.81
N LYS A 149 15.71 5.20 0.97
CA LYS A 149 15.21 5.30 -0.41
C LYS A 149 13.74 4.86 -0.47
N ILE A 150 12.82 5.75 -0.86
CA ILE A 150 11.38 5.45 -0.98
C ILE A 150 10.89 5.83 -2.38
N GLU A 151 10.01 5.02 -2.97
CA GLU A 151 9.20 5.43 -4.11
C GLU A 151 7.74 5.01 -3.93
N MET A 152 6.81 5.94 -4.16
CA MET A 152 5.63 5.83 -5.02
C MET A 152 4.77 7.10 -4.87
N ARG A 153 3.99 7.40 -5.91
CA ARG A 153 3.48 8.77 -6.17
C ARG A 153 2.05 9.02 -5.73
N VAL A 154 1.21 7.99 -5.58
CA VAL A 154 -0.21 8.20 -5.24
C VAL A 154 -0.50 7.85 -3.80
N ARG A 155 -1.01 8.87 -3.09
CA ARG A 155 -1.52 8.72 -1.74
C ARG A 155 -2.91 8.10 -1.74
N ASN A 156 -3.12 7.19 -0.79
CA ASN A 156 -4.43 6.67 -0.42
C ASN A 156 -5.20 5.94 -1.53
N LEU A 157 -4.54 5.45 -2.59
CA LEU A 157 -5.18 4.67 -3.64
C LEU A 157 -5.19 3.19 -3.27
N HIS A 158 -4.00 2.64 -3.00
CA HIS A 158 -3.81 1.24 -2.66
C HIS A 158 -3.43 1.04 -1.19
N CYS A 159 -3.57 -0.19 -0.71
CA CYS A 159 -3.03 -0.59 0.57
C CYS A 159 -1.50 -0.77 0.48
N TYR A 160 -0.84 -0.83 1.63
CA TYR A 160 0.58 -1.11 1.73
C TYR A 160 0.89 -1.83 3.04
N HIS A 161 2.09 -2.41 3.14
CA HIS A 161 2.68 -2.77 4.42
C HIS A 161 4.21 -2.65 4.38
N PHE A 162 4.81 -2.42 5.55
CA PHE A 162 6.23 -2.64 5.78
C PHE A 162 6.45 -4.07 6.28
N THR A 163 7.61 -4.63 5.98
CA THR A 163 8.06 -5.95 6.42
C THR A 163 9.39 -5.80 7.17
N ASP A 164 9.42 -6.23 8.42
CA ASP A 164 10.67 -6.42 9.16
C ASP A 164 11.34 -7.71 8.66
N TYR A 165 12.36 -7.60 7.82
CA TYR A 165 13.01 -8.76 7.22
C TYR A 165 13.72 -9.69 8.21
N ARG A 166 13.89 -9.28 9.48
CA ARG A 166 14.50 -10.12 10.52
C ARG A 166 13.55 -11.21 11.01
N ASP A 167 12.23 -11.05 10.85
CA ASP A 167 11.24 -12.03 11.31
C ASP A 167 9.96 -12.11 10.45
N GLY A 168 9.88 -11.35 9.37
CA GLY A 168 8.74 -11.29 8.46
C GLY A 168 7.52 -10.59 9.02
N SER A 169 7.62 -9.92 10.18
CA SER A 169 6.48 -9.21 10.76
C SER A 169 6.05 -8.02 9.89
N LEU A 170 4.74 -7.85 9.79
CA LEU A 170 4.12 -6.90 8.88
C LEU A 170 3.53 -5.71 9.63
N PHE A 171 3.67 -4.51 9.09
CA PHE A 171 3.15 -3.26 9.66
C PHE A 171 2.37 -2.49 8.59
N GLY A 172 1.09 -2.21 8.82
CA GLY A 172 0.23 -1.60 7.81
C GLY A 172 -0.95 -0.82 8.40
N PRO A 173 -1.75 -0.18 7.54
CA PRO A 173 -2.85 0.68 7.94
C PRO A 173 -4.05 -0.15 8.47
N GLU A 174 -4.29 -0.11 9.80
CA GLU A 174 -5.28 -0.95 10.51
C GLU A 174 -6.70 -0.96 9.92
N LYS A 175 -7.08 0.10 9.19
CA LYS A 175 -8.45 0.33 8.69
C LYS A 175 -8.50 0.61 7.20
N SER A 176 -7.49 0.18 6.45
CA SER A 176 -7.54 0.28 5.00
C SER A 176 -8.74 -0.46 4.45
N ASP A 177 -9.50 0.23 3.60
CA ASP A 177 -10.62 -0.29 2.83
C ASP A 177 -10.35 -0.15 1.32
N SER A 178 -9.08 0.00 0.93
CA SER A 178 -8.65 -0.07 -0.46
C SER A 178 -9.11 -1.37 -1.10
N ILE A 179 -9.45 -1.30 -2.39
CA ILE A 179 -10.05 -2.44 -3.11
C ILE A 179 -9.11 -3.65 -3.20
N ASP A 180 -7.80 -3.39 -3.21
CA ASP A 180 -6.73 -4.38 -3.25
C ASP A 180 -6.60 -5.19 -1.94
N MET A 181 -7.29 -4.81 -0.86
CA MET A 181 -7.40 -5.63 0.35
C MET A 181 -8.02 -7.01 0.11
N VAL A 182 -8.67 -7.23 -1.04
CA VAL A 182 -9.08 -8.58 -1.47
C VAL A 182 -7.89 -9.54 -1.63
N HIS A 183 -6.69 -9.01 -1.87
CA HIS A 183 -5.44 -9.76 -1.98
C HIS A 183 -4.72 -9.95 -0.62
N ILE A 184 -5.36 -9.63 0.52
CA ILE A 184 -4.74 -9.73 1.86
C ILE A 184 -4.18 -11.13 2.15
N ALA A 185 -4.82 -12.17 1.58
CA ALA A 185 -4.38 -13.55 1.72
C ALA A 185 -3.04 -13.84 1.01
N GLN A 186 -2.60 -13.00 0.06
CA GLN A 186 -1.34 -13.17 -0.66
C GLN A 186 -0.16 -12.47 0.05
N VAL A 187 -0.46 -11.53 0.94
CA VAL A 187 0.53 -10.64 1.57
C VAL A 187 0.75 -10.94 3.05
N GLY A 188 -0.01 -11.87 3.65
CA GLY A 188 0.23 -12.37 5.02
C GLY A 188 -0.93 -12.24 6.01
N TYR A 189 -2.17 -12.02 5.54
CA TYR A 189 -3.45 -12.00 6.29
C TYR A 189 -3.64 -10.89 7.32
N LYS A 190 -2.58 -10.50 8.04
CA LYS A 190 -2.65 -9.51 9.12
C LYS A 190 -1.31 -8.85 9.37
N TYR A 191 -1.37 -7.57 9.71
CA TYR A 191 -0.24 -6.73 10.11
C TYR A 191 -0.52 -6.04 11.45
N LEU A 192 0.54 -5.57 12.09
CA LEU A 192 0.48 -4.61 13.19
C LEU A 192 0.05 -3.23 12.66
N PRO A 193 -0.66 -2.42 13.47
CA PRO A 193 -1.05 -1.07 13.07
C PRO A 193 0.18 -0.16 12.98
N ASP A 194 0.54 0.24 11.76
CA ASP A 194 1.73 1.08 11.48
C ASP A 194 1.77 2.37 12.30
N SER A 195 0.63 3.02 12.52
CA SER A 195 0.48 4.25 13.33
C SER A 195 0.88 4.14 14.80
N LYS A 196 1.20 2.93 15.30
CA LYS A 196 1.68 2.71 16.67
C LYS A 196 3.20 2.49 16.75
N TYR A 197 3.88 2.43 15.62
CA TYR A 197 5.30 2.11 15.53
C TYR A 197 6.03 3.12 14.66
N MET A 198 7.34 3.23 14.87
CA MET A 198 8.26 4.05 14.08
C MET A 198 9.16 3.16 13.24
N LEU A 199 9.74 3.68 12.16
CA LEU A 199 10.72 2.94 11.35
C LEU A 199 11.88 2.39 12.20
N ALA A 200 12.30 3.10 13.26
CA ALA A 200 13.31 2.66 14.22
C ALA A 200 13.02 1.30 14.89
N HIS A 201 11.77 0.82 14.89
CA HIS A 201 11.46 -0.53 15.41
C HIS A 201 11.85 -1.63 14.42
N LEU A 202 12.03 -1.31 13.14
CA LEU A 202 12.21 -2.26 12.04
C LEU A 202 13.69 -2.41 11.62
N PHE A 203 14.60 -1.62 12.18
CA PHE A 203 16.05 -1.73 11.96
C PHE A 203 16.83 -1.54 13.27
N ALA A 204 18.11 -1.88 13.26
CA ALA A 204 19.02 -1.71 14.40
C ALA A 204 20.34 -1.04 14.01
N LYS A 205 20.81 -1.19 12.76
CA LYS A 205 22.10 -0.68 12.31
C LYS A 205 22.08 -0.27 10.84
N GLU A 206 23.12 0.47 10.44
CA GLU A 206 23.43 0.71 9.03
C GLU A 206 23.57 -0.61 8.26
N GLY A 207 23.07 -0.64 7.03
CA GLY A 207 22.99 -1.81 6.17
C GLY A 207 21.75 -2.68 6.39
N ASP A 208 20.98 -2.47 7.46
CA ASP A 208 19.71 -3.18 7.65
C ASP A 208 18.71 -2.79 6.54
N LYS A 209 17.84 -3.73 6.20
CA LYS A 209 16.83 -3.59 5.15
C LYS A 209 15.43 -3.81 5.70
N ILE A 210 14.48 -3.07 5.15
CA ILE A 210 13.05 -3.16 5.46
C ILE A 210 12.31 -3.34 4.14
N GLY A 211 11.41 -4.31 4.06
CA GLY A 211 10.51 -4.45 2.91
C GLY A 211 9.39 -3.42 2.96
N TYR A 212 9.01 -2.89 1.81
CA TYR A 212 7.81 -2.07 1.66
C TYR A 212 7.05 -2.55 0.43
N LEU A 213 5.86 -3.12 0.65
CA LEU A 213 4.95 -3.54 -0.40
C LEU A 213 3.87 -2.48 -0.56
N TYR A 214 3.78 -1.89 -1.75
CA TYR A 214 2.69 -1.01 -2.16
C TYR A 214 1.83 -1.70 -3.20
N ASP A 215 0.51 -1.53 -3.08
CA ASP A 215 -0.49 -2.19 -3.92
C ASP A 215 -0.49 -3.70 -3.78
N PHE A 216 -1.48 -4.24 -3.07
CA PHE A 216 -1.57 -5.69 -2.89
C PHE A 216 -2.04 -6.41 -4.17
N GLY A 217 -2.57 -5.68 -5.15
CA GLY A 217 -2.88 -6.20 -6.48
C GLY A 217 -1.63 -6.31 -7.34
N ASP A 218 -1.07 -5.16 -7.74
CA ASP A 218 0.11 -5.11 -8.62
C ASP A 218 1.38 -5.63 -7.94
N LYS A 219 1.52 -5.43 -6.62
CA LYS A 219 2.68 -5.81 -5.80
C LYS A 219 3.97 -5.09 -6.22
N TRP A 220 4.00 -3.78 -5.95
CA TRP A 220 5.24 -2.99 -6.05
C TRP A 220 6.11 -3.25 -4.83
N PHE A 221 7.18 -4.03 -5.03
CA PHE A 221 8.15 -4.34 -3.99
C PHE A 221 9.26 -3.30 -3.94
N HIS A 222 9.43 -2.70 -2.76
CA HIS A 222 10.52 -1.79 -2.46
C HIS A 222 11.36 -2.32 -1.30
N VAL A 223 12.67 -2.09 -1.38
CA VAL A 223 13.62 -2.37 -0.30
C VAL A 223 14.14 -1.04 0.23
N LEU A 224 13.79 -0.73 1.48
CA LEU A 224 14.32 0.43 2.19
C LEU A 224 15.61 -0.01 2.88
N THR A 225 16.74 0.57 2.47
CA THR A 225 18.05 0.29 3.09
C THR A 225 18.43 1.45 4.01
N ILE A 226 18.88 1.13 5.21
CA ILE A 226 19.42 2.09 6.17
C ILE A 226 20.88 2.38 5.78
N GLU A 227 21.12 3.42 4.98
CA GLU A 227 22.48 3.67 4.48
C GLU A 227 23.38 4.24 5.57
N ARG A 228 22.85 5.21 6.32
CA ARG A 228 23.55 5.92 7.39
C ARG A 228 22.60 6.32 8.50
N ILE A 229 23.11 6.28 9.74
CA ILE A 229 22.41 6.77 10.94
C ILE A 229 23.23 7.92 11.50
N LEU A 230 22.67 9.13 11.44
CA LEU A 230 23.40 10.33 11.86
C LEU A 230 23.27 10.55 13.38
N PRO A 231 24.36 10.96 14.06
CA PRO A 231 24.32 11.31 15.47
C PRO A 231 23.29 12.43 15.73
N LEU A 232 22.68 12.40 16.92
CA LEU A 232 21.70 13.43 17.31
C LEU A 232 22.27 14.87 17.26
N THR A 233 23.59 15.04 17.45
CA THR A 233 24.25 16.35 17.36
C THR A 233 24.21 16.94 15.95
N ASP A 234 24.13 16.08 14.95
CA ASP A 234 24.16 16.44 13.54
C ASP A 234 22.74 16.47 12.96
N SER A 235 21.77 15.94 13.72
CA SER A 235 20.37 15.90 13.34
C SER A 235 19.70 17.27 13.47
N HIS A 236 19.18 17.76 12.36
CA HIS A 236 18.24 18.90 12.36
C HIS A 236 16.79 18.42 12.30
N GLY A 237 16.56 17.13 12.08
CA GLY A 237 15.25 16.49 12.09
C GLY A 237 14.40 16.82 10.86
N SER A 238 14.98 17.36 9.78
CA SER A 238 14.23 17.61 8.55
C SER A 238 14.11 16.35 7.69
N ILE A 239 13.11 16.33 6.82
CA ILE A 239 12.94 15.30 5.80
C ILE A 239 13.38 15.90 4.47
N GLU A 240 14.31 15.24 3.80
CA GLU A 240 14.94 15.75 2.57
C GLU A 240 15.12 14.64 1.54
N ILE A 241 15.00 15.01 0.26
CA ILE A 241 15.37 14.16 -0.87
C ILE A 241 16.76 14.59 -1.32
N LEU A 242 17.73 13.71 -1.08
CA LEU A 242 19.14 13.96 -1.37
C LEU A 242 19.50 13.63 -2.82
N ASP A 243 18.97 12.52 -3.35
CA ASP A 243 19.25 12.04 -4.70
C ASP A 243 18.14 11.10 -5.21
N GLY A 244 18.18 10.71 -6.48
CA GLY A 244 17.32 9.68 -7.06
C GLY A 244 17.68 9.33 -8.50
N LYS A 245 17.15 8.22 -8.99
CA LYS A 245 17.42 7.69 -10.33
C LYS A 245 16.19 7.03 -10.93
N GLY A 246 15.97 7.26 -12.22
CA GLY A 246 14.82 6.70 -12.94
C GLY A 246 13.53 7.46 -12.67
N ALA A 247 12.59 7.34 -13.60
CA ALA A 247 11.24 7.77 -13.40
C ALA A 247 10.48 6.73 -12.57
N CYS A 248 9.54 7.18 -11.72
CA CYS A 248 8.66 6.28 -10.98
C CYS A 248 7.85 5.41 -11.97
N PRO A 249 7.66 4.12 -11.70
CA PRO A 249 6.73 3.30 -12.46
C PRO A 249 5.34 3.94 -12.54
N GLY A 250 4.61 3.65 -13.62
CA GLY A 250 3.22 4.09 -13.74
C GLY A 250 2.32 3.27 -12.82
N GLU A 251 1.31 3.91 -12.23
CA GLU A 251 0.26 3.20 -11.49
C GLU A 251 -0.49 2.22 -12.40
N ASN A 252 -0.90 1.06 -11.86
CA ASN A 252 -1.59 -0.03 -12.56
C ASN A 252 -0.79 -0.64 -13.72
N MET A 253 0.53 -0.73 -13.58
CA MET A 253 1.43 -1.36 -14.54
C MET A 253 1.80 -2.81 -14.17
N GLN A 254 0.99 -3.46 -13.34
CA GLN A 254 1.08 -4.90 -13.03
C GLN A 254 2.36 -5.29 -12.26
N GLY A 255 2.90 -4.36 -11.47
CA GLY A 255 3.97 -4.64 -10.50
C GLY A 255 5.38 -4.68 -11.06
N THR A 256 6.32 -5.00 -10.17
CA THR A 256 7.77 -4.92 -10.42
C THR A 256 8.23 -5.73 -11.64
N TYR A 257 7.79 -6.98 -11.77
CA TYR A 257 8.26 -7.88 -12.84
C TYR A 257 7.74 -7.46 -14.22
N ARG A 258 6.43 -7.19 -14.34
CA ARG A 258 5.86 -6.72 -15.60
C ARG A 258 6.37 -5.33 -15.99
N TYR A 259 6.75 -4.51 -15.01
CA TYR A 259 7.42 -3.25 -15.28
C TYR A 259 8.85 -3.42 -15.78
N ASP A 260 9.59 -4.41 -15.26
CA ASP A 260 10.91 -4.77 -15.79
C ASP A 260 10.81 -5.23 -17.25
N ASP A 261 9.84 -6.09 -17.57
CA ASP A 261 9.55 -6.48 -18.96
C ASP A 261 9.17 -5.27 -19.82
N PHE A 262 8.34 -4.37 -19.29
CA PHE A 262 7.98 -3.12 -19.96
C PHE A 262 9.22 -2.26 -20.27
N LEU A 263 10.18 -2.16 -19.33
CA LEU A 263 11.42 -1.42 -19.52
C LEU A 263 12.34 -2.12 -20.53
N LYS A 264 12.50 -3.44 -20.45
CA LYS A 264 13.23 -4.24 -21.45
C LYS A 264 12.66 -3.98 -22.84
N ASP A 265 11.35 -4.12 -23.00
CA ASP A 265 10.62 -3.77 -24.22
C ASP A 265 10.92 -2.35 -24.71
N TYR A 266 10.96 -1.38 -23.80
CA TYR A 266 11.23 0.01 -24.16
C TYR A 266 12.67 0.24 -24.61
N TYR A 267 13.66 -0.35 -23.92
CA TYR A 267 15.07 -0.14 -24.20
C TYR A 267 15.55 -0.94 -25.43
N TYR A 268 15.11 -2.19 -25.59
CA TYR A 268 15.56 -3.09 -26.67
C TYR A 268 14.83 -2.92 -28.01
N LYS A 269 13.73 -2.17 -28.06
CA LYS A 269 13.10 -1.84 -29.35
C LYS A 269 13.91 -0.80 -30.11
N ASP A 270 14.22 -1.01 -31.38
CA ASP A 270 14.90 0.00 -32.23
C ASP A 270 13.96 0.99 -32.93
N ASN A 271 12.64 0.82 -32.79
CA ASN A 271 11.64 1.66 -33.45
C ASN A 271 11.16 2.82 -32.56
N ALA A 272 11.44 4.06 -32.97
CA ALA A 272 11.01 5.28 -32.28
C ALA A 272 9.48 5.39 -32.07
N THR A 273 8.68 4.87 -33.01
CA THR A 273 7.20 4.88 -32.89
C THR A 273 6.73 3.98 -31.77
N GLU A 274 7.35 2.81 -31.61
CA GLU A 274 7.03 1.87 -30.54
C GLU A 274 7.48 2.39 -29.18
N LYS A 275 8.67 3.01 -29.10
CA LYS A 275 9.10 3.72 -27.87
C LYS A 275 8.10 4.81 -27.50
N LEU A 276 7.63 5.60 -28.46
CA LEU A 276 6.64 6.64 -28.22
C LEU A 276 5.30 6.08 -27.70
N LYS A 277 4.85 4.92 -28.17
CA LYS A 277 3.67 4.23 -27.65
C LYS A 277 3.86 3.85 -26.18
N LYS A 278 4.99 3.23 -25.82
CA LYS A 278 5.32 2.89 -24.42
C LYS A 278 5.40 4.13 -23.54
N LYS A 279 6.03 5.22 -23.99
CA LYS A 279 6.02 6.51 -23.26
C LYS A 279 4.61 7.05 -23.03
N ARG A 280 3.72 6.94 -24.03
CA ARG A 280 2.31 7.34 -23.87
C ARG A 280 1.54 6.43 -22.91
N GLU A 281 1.86 5.15 -22.87
CA GLU A 281 1.25 4.18 -21.96
C GLU A 281 1.52 4.54 -20.51
N ILE A 282 2.79 4.68 -20.12
CA ILE A 282 3.16 5.08 -18.76
C ILE A 282 2.64 6.48 -18.41
N LEU A 283 2.68 7.45 -19.32
CA LEU A 283 2.19 8.81 -19.05
C LEU A 283 0.67 8.92 -18.91
N LYS A 284 -0.10 7.89 -19.28
CA LYS A 284 -1.54 7.84 -19.03
C LYS A 284 -1.87 7.39 -17.61
N SER A 285 -0.91 6.80 -16.90
CA SER A 285 -1.16 6.28 -15.56
C SER A 285 -1.52 7.41 -14.57
N PRO A 286 -2.35 7.12 -13.56
CA PRO A 286 -2.87 8.12 -12.63
C PRO A 286 -1.81 9.02 -11.96
N ASN A 287 -0.64 8.48 -11.61
CA ASN A 287 0.46 9.23 -11.01
C ASN A 287 1.15 10.24 -11.93
N TYR A 288 0.89 10.19 -13.24
CA TYR A 288 1.40 11.17 -14.22
C TYR A 288 0.33 12.15 -14.71
N THR A 289 -0.95 11.79 -14.58
CA THR A 289 -2.09 12.59 -15.04
C THR A 289 -2.83 13.33 -13.93
N GLY A 290 -2.54 13.01 -12.66
CA GLY A 290 -3.19 13.62 -11.50
C GLY A 290 -4.68 13.34 -11.42
N PHE A 291 -5.14 12.19 -11.95
CA PHE A 291 -6.57 11.84 -12.03
C PHE A 291 -7.44 12.86 -12.78
N ALA A 292 -6.81 13.67 -13.65
CA ALA A 292 -7.47 14.68 -14.48
C ALA A 292 -7.25 14.40 -16.00
N GLY A 293 -6.64 13.26 -16.33
CA GLY A 293 -6.45 12.78 -17.71
C GLY A 293 -5.41 13.53 -18.54
N LYS A 294 -4.66 14.50 -17.98
CA LYS A 294 -3.61 15.24 -18.70
C LYS A 294 -2.24 14.96 -18.11
N ALA A 295 -1.37 14.32 -18.89
CA ALA A 295 0.02 14.08 -18.49
C ALA A 295 0.73 15.41 -18.20
N SER A 296 1.45 15.48 -17.08
CA SER A 296 2.26 16.65 -16.70
C SER A 296 3.42 16.91 -17.68
N THR A 297 3.84 15.88 -18.40
CA THR A 297 5.02 15.90 -19.27
C THR A 297 4.65 15.36 -20.66
N PRO A 298 5.00 16.07 -21.74
CA PRO A 298 4.84 15.55 -23.10
C PRO A 298 5.64 14.25 -23.31
N PRO A 299 5.11 13.26 -24.05
CA PRO A 299 5.83 12.00 -24.32
C PRO A 299 7.20 12.18 -24.99
N SER A 300 7.43 13.27 -25.72
CA SER A 300 8.73 13.58 -26.32
C SER A 300 9.81 13.89 -25.28
N LEU A 301 9.42 14.46 -24.12
CA LEU A 301 10.33 14.87 -23.04
C LEU A 301 10.45 13.83 -21.92
N PHE A 302 9.58 12.82 -21.92
CA PHE A 302 9.62 11.77 -20.92
C PHE A 302 10.74 10.76 -21.21
N ASP A 303 11.54 10.46 -20.20
CA ASP A 303 12.58 9.44 -20.23
C ASP A 303 12.49 8.57 -18.96
N PRO A 304 12.22 7.26 -19.07
CA PRO A 304 12.19 6.34 -17.93
C PRO A 304 13.50 6.31 -17.11
N ALA A 305 14.65 6.67 -17.70
CA ALA A 305 15.92 6.70 -16.98
C ALA A 305 16.13 8.00 -16.16
N HIS A 306 15.35 9.04 -16.45
CA HIS A 306 15.56 10.37 -15.87
C HIS A 306 14.80 10.54 -14.54
N PHE A 307 15.51 11.03 -13.53
CA PHE A 307 14.94 11.46 -12.26
C PHE A 307 14.99 12.98 -12.13
N ASP A 308 13.83 13.59 -11.92
CA ASP A 308 13.69 15.02 -11.66
C ASP A 308 13.64 15.27 -10.14
N ILE A 309 14.78 15.68 -9.59
CA ILE A 309 14.95 15.93 -8.15
C ILE A 309 14.15 17.13 -7.66
N GLU A 310 14.00 18.18 -8.47
CA GLU A 310 13.27 19.38 -8.08
C GLU A 310 11.76 19.11 -8.06
N ALA A 311 11.25 18.37 -9.05
CA ALA A 311 9.88 17.87 -9.01
C ALA A 311 9.65 16.94 -7.81
N ALA A 312 10.64 16.11 -7.43
CA ALA A 312 10.54 15.26 -6.25
C ALA A 312 10.48 16.05 -4.94
N ARG A 313 11.34 17.05 -4.77
CA ARG A 313 11.33 17.96 -3.62
C ARG A 313 10.04 18.78 -3.53
N ALA A 314 9.51 19.24 -4.67
CA ALA A 314 8.22 19.92 -4.71
C ALA A 314 7.08 19.04 -4.21
N ARG A 315 7.06 17.75 -4.60
CA ARG A 315 6.07 16.77 -4.10
C ARG A 315 6.21 16.51 -2.60
N LEU A 316 7.44 16.40 -2.10
CA LEU A 316 7.68 16.27 -0.66
C LEU A 316 7.14 17.50 0.09
N ALA A 317 7.42 18.71 -0.39
CA ALA A 317 6.91 19.94 0.20
C ALA A 317 5.37 19.98 0.18
N GLU A 318 4.74 19.58 -0.92
CA GLU A 318 3.28 19.46 -1.01
C GLU A 318 2.72 18.46 0.00
N ALA A 319 3.33 17.27 0.11
CA ALA A 319 2.92 16.26 1.06
C ALA A 319 3.03 16.76 2.51
N LEU A 320 4.14 17.40 2.88
CA LEU A 320 4.36 17.99 4.21
C LEU A 320 3.37 19.13 4.52
N SER A 321 2.92 19.86 3.50
CA SER A 321 1.96 20.96 3.66
C SER A 321 0.50 20.53 3.79
N SER A 322 0.21 19.27 3.47
CA SER A 322 -1.14 18.70 3.41
C SER A 322 -1.50 17.90 4.67
N THR A 323 -2.79 17.63 4.87
CA THR A 323 -3.24 16.74 5.95
C THR A 323 -2.93 15.29 5.63
N ASN A 324 -2.81 14.46 6.68
CA ASN A 324 -2.66 13.02 6.53
C ASN A 324 -3.87 12.42 5.82
N SER A 325 -3.61 11.39 5.02
CA SER A 325 -4.66 10.67 4.32
C SER A 325 -5.54 9.94 5.33
N VAL A 326 -6.86 9.95 5.10
CA VAL A 326 -7.77 9.18 5.94
C VAL A 326 -7.54 7.71 5.61
N ARG A 327 -7.04 6.95 6.60
CA ARG A 327 -6.68 5.53 6.47
C ARG A 327 -7.86 4.60 6.12
N SER A 328 -9.09 5.12 6.19
CA SER A 328 -10.32 4.48 5.76
C SER A 328 -11.00 5.44 4.78
N GLY A 329 -11.49 4.95 3.66
CA GLY A 329 -11.99 5.75 2.55
C GLY A 329 -10.92 6.01 1.49
N SER A 330 -10.20 4.95 1.11
CA SER A 330 -9.25 4.97 0.02
C SER A 330 -9.89 5.45 -1.28
N LYS A 331 -9.05 6.04 -2.14
CA LYS A 331 -9.44 6.55 -3.45
C LYS A 331 -9.95 5.41 -4.32
N LYS A 332 -11.14 5.59 -4.90
CA LYS A 332 -11.78 4.60 -5.75
C LYS A 332 -12.47 5.28 -6.92
N PHE A 333 -12.47 4.61 -8.07
CA PHE A 333 -13.19 5.08 -9.24
C PHE A 333 -14.63 4.54 -9.19
N ASN A 334 -15.59 5.44 -9.26
CA ASN A 334 -17.01 5.09 -9.30
C ASN A 334 -17.54 5.30 -10.72
N MET A 335 -18.06 4.22 -11.30
CA MET A 335 -18.89 4.29 -12.50
C MET A 335 -20.36 4.32 -12.09
N PRO A 336 -21.13 5.36 -12.43
CA PRO A 336 -22.56 5.37 -12.22
C PRO A 336 -23.21 4.35 -13.16
N PHE A 337 -23.61 3.19 -12.65
CA PHE A 337 -24.41 2.24 -13.42
C PHE A 337 -25.80 2.85 -13.70
N PRO A 338 -26.23 2.97 -14.97
CA PRO A 338 -27.58 3.35 -15.29
C PRO A 338 -28.42 2.07 -15.26
N PHE A 339 -28.96 1.68 -14.10
CA PHE A 339 -30.12 0.80 -14.14
C PHE A 339 -31.28 1.58 -14.76
N GLY A 340 -31.49 1.39 -16.08
CA GLY A 340 -32.69 1.81 -16.81
C GLY A 340 -32.71 3.21 -17.43
N VAL A 341 -31.58 3.91 -17.57
CA VAL A 341 -31.53 5.22 -18.27
C VAL A 341 -30.60 5.13 -19.49
N PRO A 342 -31.04 5.46 -20.71
CA PRO A 342 -30.16 5.46 -21.87
C PRO A 342 -28.99 6.44 -21.64
N LEU A 343 -27.78 6.01 -21.97
CA LEU A 343 -26.59 6.86 -22.07
C LEU A 343 -26.77 7.87 -23.22
N SER A 344 -27.58 8.90 -23.01
CA SER A 344 -27.53 10.09 -23.84
C SER A 344 -26.44 11.00 -23.29
N ALA A 345 -25.43 11.30 -24.11
CA ALA A 345 -24.26 12.12 -23.78
C ALA A 345 -24.58 13.56 -23.31
N ASP A 346 -25.85 13.96 -23.35
CA ASP A 346 -26.27 15.36 -23.22
C ASP A 346 -26.83 15.74 -21.84
N LYS A 347 -26.86 14.82 -20.87
CA LYS A 347 -27.25 15.14 -19.48
C LYS A 347 -26.09 14.95 -18.51
N PRO A 348 -25.55 16.03 -17.91
CA PRO A 348 -24.54 15.91 -16.87
C PRO A 348 -25.10 15.14 -15.68
N LEU A 349 -24.29 14.23 -15.14
CA LEU A 349 -24.59 13.49 -13.92
C LEU A 349 -24.81 14.46 -12.75
N ASP A 350 -25.94 14.31 -12.07
CA ASP A 350 -26.28 15.07 -10.87
C ASP A 350 -25.30 14.72 -9.73
N PRO A 351 -24.43 15.64 -9.28
CA PRO A 351 -23.42 15.38 -8.24
C PRO A 351 -24.03 15.01 -6.88
N SER A 352 -25.29 15.36 -6.65
CA SER A 352 -26.02 15.12 -5.41
C SER A 352 -26.57 13.70 -5.31
N ARG A 353 -26.60 12.93 -6.41
CA ARG A 353 -27.09 11.55 -6.38
C ARG A 353 -26.07 10.61 -5.72
N PRO A 354 -26.47 9.85 -4.68
CA PRO A 354 -25.62 8.83 -4.09
C PRO A 354 -25.33 7.74 -5.13
N GLY A 355 -24.04 7.45 -5.38
CA GLY A 355 -23.64 6.26 -6.14
C GLY A 355 -23.97 4.98 -5.38
N PRO A 356 -23.94 3.80 -6.03
CA PRO A 356 -24.19 2.51 -5.37
C PRO A 356 -23.20 2.22 -4.22
N SER A 357 -22.06 2.91 -4.19
CA SER A 357 -21.01 2.86 -3.18
C SER A 357 -21.18 3.84 -2.01
N SER A 358 -22.15 4.76 -2.05
CA SER A 358 -22.43 5.71 -0.95
C SER A 358 -22.79 5.01 0.37
N GLY A 359 -23.30 3.78 0.30
CA GLY A 359 -23.55 2.91 1.45
C GLY A 359 -22.32 2.21 2.03
N LEU A 360 -21.13 2.31 1.41
CA LEU A 360 -19.90 1.65 1.87
C LEU A 360 -19.12 2.47 2.91
N TYR A 361 -19.40 3.77 3.05
CA TYR A 361 -18.98 4.55 4.23
C TYR A 361 -19.80 4.21 5.49
N ARG A 362 -20.37 3.00 5.55
CA ARG A 362 -21.16 2.43 6.66
C ARG A 362 -20.41 2.41 7.99
N ASN A 363 -19.10 2.64 7.97
CA ASN A 363 -18.22 2.61 9.14
C ASN A 363 -17.50 3.94 9.44
N LEU A 364 -18.02 5.09 9.00
CA LEU A 364 -17.48 6.41 9.43
C LEU A 364 -17.54 6.61 10.97
N GLY A 365 -18.30 5.78 11.68
CA GLY A 365 -18.36 5.75 13.14
C GLY A 365 -18.68 7.13 13.72
N LYS A 366 -18.23 7.39 14.95
CA LYS A 366 -18.47 8.66 15.66
C LYS A 366 -17.73 9.88 15.05
N ASN A 367 -16.96 9.72 13.97
CA ASN A 367 -16.10 10.77 13.39
C ASN A 367 -16.52 11.25 12.00
N ALA A 368 -17.70 10.87 11.49
CA ALA A 368 -18.19 11.30 10.17
C ALA A 368 -18.12 12.83 9.94
N HIS A 369 -18.31 13.63 11.01
CA HIS A 369 -18.23 15.09 10.98
C HIS A 369 -16.80 15.65 10.78
N LYS A 370 -15.77 14.81 10.90
CA LYS A 370 -14.34 15.16 10.78
C LYS A 370 -13.73 14.81 9.42
N THR A 371 -14.54 14.26 8.53
CA THR A 371 -14.11 13.79 7.20
C THR A 371 -15.11 14.25 6.17
N GLN A 372 -14.64 14.56 4.97
CA GLN A 372 -15.47 14.90 3.83
C GLN A 372 -15.24 13.90 2.70
N VAL A 373 -16.31 13.58 1.97
CA VAL A 373 -16.20 12.84 0.72
C VAL A 373 -15.82 13.82 -0.37
N VAL A 374 -14.65 13.63 -0.97
CA VAL A 374 -14.20 14.42 -2.11
C VAL A 374 -14.43 13.64 -3.38
N LYS A 375 -15.07 14.29 -4.35
CA LYS A 375 -15.33 13.72 -5.67
C LYS A 375 -14.59 14.52 -6.74
N THR A 376 -13.79 13.85 -7.54
CA THR A 376 -13.05 14.45 -8.66
C THR A 376 -13.56 13.86 -9.96
N PHE A 377 -14.07 14.73 -10.84
CA PHE A 377 -14.62 14.33 -12.14
C PHE A 377 -13.57 14.48 -13.22
N GLU A 378 -13.38 13.43 -14.02
CA GLU A 378 -12.48 13.45 -15.16
C GLU A 378 -13.22 13.92 -16.43
N PRO A 379 -12.73 14.97 -17.12
CA PRO A 379 -13.31 15.41 -18.38
C PRO A 379 -13.26 14.28 -19.43
N GLY A 380 -14.43 13.88 -19.94
CA GLY A 380 -14.54 12.84 -20.98
C GLY A 380 -14.80 11.42 -20.46
N TYR A 381 -14.87 11.22 -19.14
CA TYR A 381 -15.32 9.95 -18.53
C TYR A 381 -16.69 10.13 -17.86
N ALA A 382 -17.52 9.08 -17.93
CA ALA A 382 -18.82 9.06 -17.26
C ALA A 382 -18.72 8.79 -15.73
N GLY A 383 -17.52 8.50 -15.23
CA GLY A 383 -17.26 8.19 -13.81
C GLY A 383 -16.63 9.35 -13.03
N TYR A 384 -16.42 9.11 -11.73
CA TYR A 384 -15.73 10.04 -10.84
C TYR A 384 -14.86 9.28 -9.83
N TRP A 385 -13.73 9.88 -9.47
CA TRP A 385 -12.93 9.45 -8.33
C TRP A 385 -13.56 9.92 -7.04
N GLU A 386 -13.54 9.08 -6.01
CA GLU A 386 -14.05 9.39 -4.68
C GLU A 386 -13.03 8.97 -3.63
N GLU A 387 -12.80 9.83 -2.62
CA GLU A 387 -12.00 9.50 -1.44
C GLU A 387 -12.52 10.23 -0.19
N LEU A 388 -12.07 9.79 0.99
CA LEU A 388 -12.24 10.55 2.22
C LEU A 388 -11.02 11.43 2.49
N GLU A 389 -11.28 12.72 2.70
CA GLU A 389 -10.31 13.67 3.21
C GLU A 389 -10.67 14.11 4.63
N SER A 390 -9.66 14.40 5.44
CA SER A 390 -9.86 15.01 6.76
C SER A 390 -10.14 16.50 6.61
N ASN A 391 -11.24 17.00 7.19
CA ASN A 391 -11.50 18.45 7.29
C ASN A 391 -10.98 19.02 8.63
N VAL A 392 -10.45 18.17 9.51
CA VAL A 392 -9.83 18.56 10.77
C VAL A 392 -8.31 18.49 10.68
N LYS A 393 -7.65 19.27 11.53
CA LYS A 393 -6.21 19.17 11.70
C LYS A 393 -5.82 17.78 12.21
N ASP A 394 -4.64 17.32 11.80
CA ASP A 394 -4.05 16.10 12.31
C ASP A 394 -3.71 16.23 13.80
N LYS A 395 -3.57 15.08 14.47
CA LYS A 395 -3.13 15.08 15.87
C LYS A 395 -1.70 15.60 15.94
N ARG A 396 -1.36 16.35 16.98
CA ARG A 396 0.00 16.93 17.15
C ARG A 396 1.14 15.91 17.01
N ARG A 397 0.96 14.71 17.56
CA ARG A 397 1.94 13.60 17.46
C ARG A 397 2.13 13.03 16.04
N GLU A 398 1.17 13.30 15.16
CA GLU A 398 1.11 12.83 13.76
C GLU A 398 1.40 14.01 12.79
N THR A 399 1.66 15.22 13.31
CA THR A 399 1.95 16.43 12.52
C THR A 399 3.43 16.72 12.46
N LEU A 400 3.87 17.20 11.30
CA LEU A 400 5.22 17.66 11.05
C LEU A 400 5.24 19.16 10.73
N CYS A 401 6.42 19.77 10.78
CA CYS A 401 6.58 21.11 10.23
C CYS A 401 6.32 21.07 8.71
N ALA A 402 5.37 21.87 8.24
CA ALA A 402 4.99 21.91 6.82
C ALA A 402 6.08 22.39 5.85
N HIS A 403 7.17 22.96 6.36
CA HIS A 403 8.29 23.40 5.54
C HIS A 403 9.43 22.38 5.47
N CYS A 404 9.86 21.86 6.62
CA CYS A 404 11.06 21.03 6.71
C CYS A 404 10.78 19.58 7.15
N GLY A 405 9.54 19.22 7.47
CA GLY A 405 9.19 17.87 7.92
C GLY A 405 9.59 17.55 9.36
N LYS A 406 10.12 18.52 10.10
CA LYS A 406 10.57 18.28 11.49
C LYS A 406 9.43 17.89 12.42
N PRO A 407 9.51 16.75 13.13
CA PRO A 407 8.58 16.42 14.19
C PRO A 407 8.81 17.37 15.37
N GLY A 408 7.74 17.74 16.06
CA GLY A 408 7.87 18.64 17.20
C GLY A 408 6.68 18.64 18.13
N ASP A 409 5.75 17.70 18.00
CA ASP A 409 4.60 17.49 18.89
C ASP A 409 3.96 18.80 19.43
N GLU A 410 4.24 19.13 20.68
CA GLU A 410 3.73 20.32 21.37
C GLU A 410 4.47 21.61 21.03
N ALA A 411 5.74 21.52 20.65
CA ALA A 411 6.59 22.67 20.29
C ALA A 411 6.22 23.30 18.94
N LEU A 412 5.48 22.59 18.07
CA LEU A 412 5.03 23.15 16.80
C LEU A 412 3.99 24.26 17.00
N LYS A 413 4.22 25.38 16.30
CA LYS A 413 3.36 26.57 16.26
C LYS A 413 2.37 26.47 15.11
N GLN A 414 1.10 26.77 15.39
CA GLN A 414 0.03 26.71 14.39
C GLN A 414 -0.08 28.00 13.57
N CYS A 415 -0.49 27.88 12.30
CA CYS A 415 -0.87 29.02 11.49
C CYS A 415 -2.02 29.80 12.14
N GLY A 416 -1.83 31.10 12.39
CA GLY A 416 -2.88 31.96 12.97
C GLY A 416 -4.13 32.13 12.09
N GLY A 417 -4.00 31.89 10.78
CA GLY A 417 -5.11 31.98 9.82
C GLY A 417 -5.98 30.72 9.79
N CYS A 418 -5.49 29.63 9.19
CA CYS A 418 -6.29 28.41 9.04
C CYS A 418 -6.31 27.50 10.28
N ARG A 419 -5.35 27.65 11.22
CA ARG A 419 -5.15 26.76 12.37
C ARG A 419 -5.00 25.27 12.05
N GLN A 420 -4.72 24.94 10.78
CA GLN A 420 -4.56 23.57 10.28
C GLN A 420 -3.09 23.19 10.07
N VAL A 421 -2.25 24.14 9.64
CA VAL A 421 -0.84 23.90 9.30
C VAL A 421 0.08 24.29 10.47
N LEU A 422 1.10 23.47 10.73
CA LEU A 422 2.04 23.63 11.85
C LEU A 422 3.48 23.88 11.39
N TYR A 423 4.25 24.61 12.20
CA TYR A 423 5.62 25.04 11.92
C TYR A 423 6.50 24.97 13.16
N CYS A 424 7.77 24.58 13.01
CA CYS A 424 8.72 24.62 14.12
C CYS A 424 9.19 26.06 14.44
N SER A 425 9.15 26.98 13.47
CA SER A 425 9.58 28.37 13.63
C SER A 425 8.73 29.37 12.82
N PRO A 426 8.66 30.65 13.26
CA PRO A 426 8.07 31.73 12.46
C PRO A 426 8.74 31.92 11.09
N GLU A 427 10.04 31.63 10.99
CA GLU A 427 10.82 31.69 9.75
C GLU A 427 10.29 30.67 8.74
N HIS A 428 10.11 29.42 9.17
CA HIS A 428 9.53 28.37 8.32
C HIS A 428 8.11 28.70 7.88
N GLN A 429 7.32 29.33 8.76
CA GLN A 429 6.00 29.84 8.37
C GLN A 429 6.12 30.91 7.27
N LYS A 430 7.06 31.86 7.36
CA LYS A 430 7.27 32.90 6.33
C LYS A 430 7.71 32.31 4.99
N PHE A 431 8.61 31.33 4.99
CA PHE A 431 9.06 30.65 3.77
C PHE A 431 7.91 29.89 3.11
N HIS A 432 7.22 29.03 3.87
CA HIS A 432 6.07 28.28 3.37
C HIS A 432 4.93 29.19 2.89
N TRP A 433 4.70 30.32 3.58
CA TRP A 433 3.74 31.35 3.18
C TRP A 433 4.02 31.90 1.78
N ARG A 434 5.28 32.21 1.47
CA ARG A 434 5.68 32.74 0.16
C ARG A 434 5.63 31.66 -0.92
N ALA A 435 5.99 30.42 -0.59
CA ALA A 435 6.06 29.33 -1.54
C ALA A 435 4.67 28.84 -2.00
N MET A 436 3.75 28.54 -1.07
CA MET A 436 2.45 27.95 -1.43
C MET A 436 1.31 28.24 -0.45
N HIS A 437 1.59 28.40 0.84
CA HIS A 437 0.53 28.45 1.85
C HIS A 437 -0.39 29.68 1.72
N LYS A 438 0.08 30.78 1.12
CA LYS A 438 -0.76 31.96 0.86
C LYS A 438 -2.03 31.61 0.06
N ASN A 439 -1.94 30.66 -0.87
CA ASN A 439 -3.06 30.24 -1.72
C ASN A 439 -3.91 29.13 -1.09
N GLN A 440 -3.33 28.35 -0.18
CA GLN A 440 -4.00 27.25 0.53
C GLN A 440 -4.65 27.70 1.84
N CYS A 441 -4.19 28.81 2.43
CA CYS A 441 -4.64 29.25 3.73
C CYS A 441 -6.11 29.66 3.68
N SER A 442 -6.92 28.89 4.38
CA SER A 442 -8.36 29.00 4.42
C SER A 442 -8.84 30.15 5.32
N ARG A 443 -8.38 31.40 5.07
CA ARG A 443 -8.86 32.60 5.79
C ARG A 443 -10.40 32.78 5.74
N ARG A 444 -11.08 32.10 4.80
CA ARG A 444 -12.54 32.08 4.66
C ARG A 444 -13.28 31.37 5.81
N TYR A 445 -12.71 30.36 6.47
CA TYR A 445 -13.41 29.59 7.53
C TYR A 445 -13.39 30.26 8.90
N LEU A 446 -12.83 31.47 9.00
CA LEU A 446 -12.91 32.35 10.17
C LEU A 446 -14.04 33.38 10.08
N LYS A 447 -14.73 33.51 8.95
CA LYS A 447 -16.00 34.23 8.94
C LYS A 447 -17.03 33.35 9.63
N LYS A 448 -17.16 33.52 10.96
CA LYS A 448 -18.46 33.29 11.59
C LYS A 448 -19.44 34.15 10.81
N ASP A 449 -20.56 33.55 10.38
CA ASP A 449 -21.69 34.31 9.86
C ASP A 449 -22.04 35.38 10.91
N ASP A 450 -21.88 36.66 10.53
CA ASP A 450 -22.38 37.83 11.27
C ASP A 450 -23.88 38.01 11.00
#